data_AF-A0A975TT68-F1
#
_entry.id   AF-A0A975TT68-F1
#
_cell.length_a   1.000
_cell.length_b   1.000
_cell.length_c   1.000
_cell.angle_alpha   90.00
_cell.angle_beta   90.00
_cell.angle_gamma   90.00
#
_symmetry.space_group_name_H-M   'P 1'
#
loop_
_entity.id
_entity.type
_entity.pdbx_description
1 polymer ?
#
loop_
_entity_poly.entity_id
_entity_poly.type
_entity_poly.pdbx_seq_one_letter_code
_entity_poly.pdbx_strand_id
1 'polypeptide(L)'
;MTATNRLLLKISSVLWVIWGLVHMFAGMMTISQGTAGAVAGIADAVDPSLLVGDYHAAVGAVLNQHGFNLLWIGAFTVVGGVMIWRQSIMFIFMTAIVGWVTDVGYFIFMDLGGFVNFIPGTVMTIISSAAVVLSLWAYFLGTRRNDPEPTIR
;
A
#
# COMPACT_ATOMS: atom_id res chain seq x y z
N MET A 1 12.92 4.86 22.81
CA MET A 1 13.28 4.99 21.38
C MET A 1 14.28 6.12 21.17
N THR A 2 15.29 5.90 20.34
CA THR A 2 16.31 6.90 19.99
C THR A 2 15.75 7.97 19.03
N ALA A 3 16.50 9.06 18.82
CA ALA A 3 16.17 10.05 17.78
C ALA A 3 16.12 9.42 16.38
N THR A 4 17.06 8.52 16.07
CA THR A 4 17.10 7.76 14.82
C THR A 4 15.84 6.91 14.63
N ASN A 5 15.40 6.16 15.64
CA ASN A 5 14.20 5.33 15.52
C ASN A 5 12.95 6.18 15.28
N ARG A 6 12.86 7.35 15.94
CA ARG A 6 11.77 8.31 15.70
C ARG A 6 11.79 8.86 14.28
N LEU A 7 12.98 9.18 13.75
CA LEU A 7 13.11 9.64 12.36
C LEU A 7 12.67 8.57 11.36
N LEU A 8 13.10 7.32 11.55
CA LEU A 8 12.73 6.20 10.68
C LEU A 8 11.21 5.97 10.66
N LEU A 9 10.55 6.02 11.83
CA LEU A 9 9.09 5.91 11.91
C LEU A 9 8.37 7.10 11.25
N LYS A 10 8.92 8.32 11.36
CA LYS A 10 8.36 9.48 10.66
C LYS A 10 8.46 9.36 9.14
N ILE A 11 9.60 8.88 8.63
CA ILE A 11 9.77 8.62 7.20
C ILE A 11 8.77 7.53 6.75
N SER A 12 8.73 6.40 7.45
CA SER A 12 7.77 5.32 7.16
C SER A 12 6.31 5.80 7.21
N SER A 13 5.95 6.65 8.17
CA SER A 13 4.63 7.26 8.27
C SER A 13 4.28 8.08 7.02
N VAL A 14 5.20 8.92 6.55
CA VAL A 14 4.98 9.72 5.33
C VAL A 14 4.80 8.82 4.12
N LEU A 15 5.61 7.76 3.99
CA LEU A 15 5.47 6.79 2.90
C LEU A 15 4.10 6.10 2.92
N TRP A 16 3.62 5.67 4.10
CA TRP A 16 2.28 5.09 4.23
C TRP A 16 1.15 6.05 3.89
N VAL A 17 1.29 7.32 4.27
CA VAL A 17 0.29 8.35 3.92
C VAL A 17 0.27 8.58 2.41
N ILE A 18 1.43 8.71 1.76
CA ILE A 18 1.51 8.87 0.30
C ILE A 18 0.87 7.66 -0.39
N TRP A 19 1.27 6.46 0.00
CA TRP A 19 0.73 5.22 -0.54
C TRP A 19 -0.80 5.16 -0.38
N GLY A 20 -1.30 5.49 0.81
CA GLY A 20 -2.73 5.45 1.11
C GLY A 20 -3.54 6.45 0.28
N LEU A 21 -3.02 7.67 0.09
CA LEU A 21 -3.67 8.67 -0.75
C LEU A 21 -3.74 8.25 -2.22
N VAL A 22 -2.68 7.64 -2.76
CA VAL A 22 -2.67 7.12 -4.13
C VAL A 22 -3.70 5.99 -4.28
N HIS A 23 -3.82 5.10 -3.30
CA HIS A 23 -4.79 4.00 -3.32
C HIS A 23 -6.24 4.47 -3.15
N MET A 24 -6.47 5.50 -2.32
CA MET A 24 -7.76 6.17 -2.25
C MET A 24 -8.15 6.76 -3.61
N PHE A 25 -7.20 7.43 -4.27
CA PHE A 25 -7.42 7.98 -5.61
C PHE A 25 -7.73 6.88 -6.64
N ALA A 26 -6.90 5.83 -6.70
CA ALA A 26 -7.10 4.70 -7.61
C ALA A 26 -8.46 4.01 -7.38
N GLY A 27 -8.83 3.80 -6.11
CA GLY A 27 -10.13 3.25 -5.74
C GLY A 27 -11.30 4.11 -6.21
N MET A 28 -11.23 5.42 -5.97
CA MET A 28 -12.25 6.36 -6.46
C MET A 28 -12.35 6.39 -7.99
N MET A 29 -11.22 6.39 -8.69
CA MET A 29 -11.18 6.37 -10.15
C MET A 29 -11.72 5.07 -10.74
N THR A 30 -11.51 3.94 -10.05
CA THR A 30 -12.07 2.64 -10.47
C THR A 30 -13.59 2.62 -10.36
N ILE A 31 -14.15 3.21 -9.30
CA ILE A 31 -15.60 3.25 -9.06
C ILE A 31 -16.30 4.26 -9.98
N SER A 32 -15.64 5.37 -10.31
CA SER A 32 -16.28 6.49 -11.03
C SER A 32 -16.33 6.30 -12.55
N GLN A 33 -15.57 5.36 -13.09
CA GLN A 33 -15.49 5.08 -14.52
C GLN A 33 -16.42 3.93 -14.95
N GLY A 34 -16.75 3.88 -16.24
CA GLY A 34 -17.35 2.68 -16.83
C GLY A 34 -16.35 1.52 -16.87
N THR A 35 -16.84 0.27 -16.92
CA THR A 35 -16.03 -0.96 -16.84
C THR A 35 -14.80 -0.94 -17.74
N ALA A 36 -14.96 -0.63 -19.04
CA ALA A 36 -13.85 -0.59 -19.98
C ALA A 36 -12.77 0.44 -19.58
N GLY A 37 -13.20 1.63 -19.15
CA GLY A 37 -12.29 2.69 -18.69
C GLY A 37 -11.57 2.31 -17.39
N ALA A 38 -12.28 1.70 -16.44
CA ALA A 38 -11.69 1.21 -15.20
C ALA A 38 -10.63 0.13 -15.45
N VAL A 39 -10.89 -0.84 -16.34
CA VAL A 39 -9.88 -1.86 -16.71
C VAL A 39 -8.68 -1.21 -17.39
N ALA A 40 -8.90 -0.30 -18.35
CA ALA A 40 -7.81 0.40 -19.04
C ALA A 40 -6.97 1.28 -18.10
N GLY A 41 -7.58 1.88 -17.08
CA GLY A 41 -6.87 2.65 -16.07
C GLY A 41 -6.03 1.78 -15.12
N ILE A 42 -6.44 0.54 -14.88
CA ILE A 42 -5.71 -0.42 -14.04
C ILE A 42 -4.59 -1.11 -14.84
N ALA A 43 -4.88 -1.53 -16.07
CA ALA A 43 -3.96 -2.25 -16.97
C ALA A 43 -3.38 -1.30 -18.03
N ASP A 44 -2.70 -0.26 -17.58
CA ASP A 44 -2.31 0.89 -18.41
C ASP A 44 -1.18 0.62 -19.43
N ALA A 45 -0.56 -0.56 -19.41
CA ALA A 45 0.36 -1.00 -20.46
C ALA A 45 -0.33 -1.74 -21.61
N VAL A 46 -1.62 -2.10 -21.45
CA VAL A 46 -2.41 -2.75 -22.50
C VAL A 46 -3.02 -1.68 -23.40
N ASP A 47 -3.00 -1.91 -24.72
CA ASP A 47 -3.68 -1.04 -25.68
C ASP A 47 -5.17 -0.91 -25.30
N PRO A 48 -5.67 0.30 -24.95
CA PRO A 48 -7.04 0.48 -24.50
C PRO A 48 -8.08 0.03 -25.51
N SER A 49 -7.76 0.04 -26.81
CA SER A 49 -8.67 -0.42 -27.87
C SER A 49 -9.01 -1.91 -27.76
N LEU A 50 -8.12 -2.71 -27.17
CA LEU A 50 -8.35 -4.13 -26.89
C LEU A 50 -9.27 -4.38 -25.69
N LEU A 51 -9.47 -3.34 -24.86
CA LEU A 51 -10.26 -3.40 -23.64
C LEU A 51 -11.65 -2.75 -23.81
N VAL A 52 -11.93 -2.17 -24.99
CA VAL A 52 -13.25 -1.64 -25.33
C VAL A 52 -14.19 -2.80 -25.66
N GLY A 53 -15.36 -2.81 -25.02
CA GLY A 53 -16.39 -3.80 -25.32
C GLY A 53 -17.57 -3.73 -24.36
N ASP A 54 -18.60 -4.51 -24.67
CA ASP A 54 -19.75 -4.72 -23.80
C ASP A 54 -19.40 -5.74 -22.72
N TYR A 55 -19.30 -5.26 -21.49
CA TYR A 55 -19.08 -6.12 -20.33
C TYR A 55 -20.42 -6.46 -19.69
N HIS A 56 -20.57 -7.72 -19.27
CA HIS A 56 -21.70 -8.10 -18.42
C HIS A 56 -21.68 -7.25 -17.13
N ALA A 57 -22.85 -6.79 -16.66
CA ALA A 57 -22.96 -5.88 -15.51
C ALA A 57 -22.24 -6.40 -14.25
N ALA A 58 -22.19 -7.72 -14.07
CA ALA A 58 -21.45 -8.37 -12.98
C ALA A 58 -19.95 -8.05 -12.99
N VAL A 59 -19.31 -7.89 -14.15
CA VAL A 59 -17.88 -7.54 -14.25
C VAL A 59 -17.64 -6.13 -13.71
N GLY A 60 -18.50 -5.17 -14.08
CA GLY A 60 -18.45 -3.81 -13.52
C GLY A 60 -18.68 -3.79 -12.01
N ALA A 61 -19.58 -4.64 -11.50
CA ALA A 61 -19.79 -4.77 -10.06
C ALA A 61 -18.55 -5.31 -9.31
N VAL A 62 -17.83 -6.28 -9.89
CA VAL A 62 -16.56 -6.78 -9.35
C VAL A 62 -15.49 -5.67 -9.35
N LEU A 63 -15.38 -4.86 -10.41
CA LEU A 63 -14.46 -3.73 -10.44
C LEU A 63 -14.81 -2.67 -9.39
N ASN A 64 -16.09 -2.35 -9.22
CA ASN A 64 -16.53 -1.43 -8.16
C ASN A 64 -16.19 -1.96 -6.77
N GLN A 65 -16.33 -3.26 -6.55
CA GLN A 65 -15.92 -3.91 -5.30
C GLN A 65 -14.40 -3.84 -5.10
N HIS A 66 -13.60 -4.06 -6.16
CA HIS A 66 -12.15 -3.89 -6.12
C HIS A 66 -11.76 -2.43 -5.81
N GLY A 67 -12.37 -1.45 -6.48
CA GLY A 67 -12.16 -0.03 -6.24
C GLY A 67 -12.52 0.37 -4.81
N PHE A 68 -13.62 -0.15 -4.26
CA PHE A 68 -13.98 0.05 -2.85
C PHE A 68 -12.90 -0.52 -1.92
N ASN A 69 -12.35 -1.70 -2.24
CA ASN A 69 -11.26 -2.28 -1.46
C ASN A 69 -10.02 -1.38 -1.45
N LEU A 70 -9.57 -0.91 -2.61
CA LEU A 70 -8.45 0.02 -2.68
C LEU A 70 -8.72 1.30 -1.87
N LEU A 71 -9.94 1.82 -1.94
CA LEU A 71 -10.33 3.02 -1.21
C LEU A 71 -10.23 2.86 0.30
N TRP A 72 -10.86 1.83 0.87
CA TRP A 72 -10.84 1.65 2.32
C TRP A 72 -9.46 1.22 2.83
N ILE A 73 -8.71 0.43 2.05
CA ILE A 73 -7.33 0.04 2.37
C ILE A 73 -6.45 1.30 2.40
N GLY A 74 -6.57 2.18 1.41
CA GLY A 74 -5.86 3.46 1.39
C GLY A 74 -6.22 4.36 2.58
N ALA A 75 -7.50 4.45 2.93
CA ALA A 75 -7.93 5.19 4.13
C ALA A 75 -7.36 4.58 5.42
N PHE A 76 -7.36 3.25 5.53
CA PHE A 76 -6.78 2.53 6.67
C PHE A 76 -5.28 2.81 6.80
N THR A 77 -4.52 2.80 5.70
CA THR A 77 -3.07 3.07 5.74
C THR A 77 -2.74 4.52 5.98
N VAL A 78 -3.58 5.49 5.59
CA VAL A 78 -3.43 6.90 6.03
C VAL A 78 -3.57 7.00 7.55
N VAL A 79 -4.60 6.40 8.13
CA VAL A 79 -4.78 6.35 9.60
C VAL A 79 -3.60 5.63 10.25
N GLY A 80 -3.19 4.50 9.68
CA GLY A 80 -2.03 3.72 10.12
C GLY A 80 -0.75 4.54 10.11
N GLY A 81 -0.50 5.31 9.05
CA GLY A 81 0.62 6.23 8.94
C GLY A 81 0.61 7.27 10.06
N VAL A 82 -0.53 7.90 10.35
CA VAL A 82 -0.66 8.85 11.48
C VAL A 82 -0.40 8.14 12.83
N MET A 83 -0.84 6.91 13.00
CA MET A 83 -0.59 6.15 14.24
C MET A 83 0.87 5.69 14.36
N ILE A 84 1.55 5.37 13.26
CA ILE A 84 2.99 5.08 13.21
C ILE A 84 3.80 6.33 13.56
N TRP A 85 3.37 7.52 13.10
CA TRP A 85 3.98 8.80 13.51
C TRP A 85 3.93 8.99 15.04
N ARG A 86 2.82 8.53 15.66
CA ARG A 86 2.61 8.49 17.11
C ARG A 86 3.24 7.26 17.79
N GLN A 87 4.09 6.52 17.07
CA GLN A 87 4.86 5.39 17.57
C GLN A 87 4.00 4.18 18.03
N SER A 88 2.81 4.01 17.45
CA SER A 88 1.97 2.85 17.77
C SER A 88 2.53 1.57 17.15
N ILE A 89 2.98 0.65 18.02
CA ILE A 89 3.53 -0.65 17.61
C ILE A 89 2.48 -1.49 16.88
N MET A 90 1.23 -1.49 17.35
CA MET A 90 0.14 -2.21 16.69
C MET A 90 -0.01 -1.77 15.23
N PHE A 91 0.01 -0.46 14.98
CA PHE A 91 -0.17 0.06 13.62
C PHE A 91 1.07 -0.12 12.73
N ILE A 92 2.27 -0.32 13.27
CA ILE A 92 3.43 -0.76 12.47
C ILE A 92 3.10 -2.07 11.76
N PHE A 93 2.59 -3.06 12.50
CA PHE A 93 2.29 -4.38 11.94
C PHE A 93 1.00 -4.38 11.12
N MET A 94 -0.06 -3.74 11.59
CA MET A 94 -1.34 -3.72 10.89
C MET A 94 -1.25 -3.01 9.54
N THR A 95 -0.55 -1.87 9.48
CA THR A 95 -0.37 -1.14 8.22
C THR A 95 0.52 -1.93 7.25
N ALA A 96 1.55 -2.61 7.76
CA ALA A 96 2.37 -3.50 6.95
C ALA A 96 1.54 -4.65 6.37
N ILE A 97 0.74 -5.35 7.17
CA ILE A 97 -0.07 -6.47 6.67
C ILE A 97 -1.12 -5.99 5.67
N VAL A 98 -1.87 -4.94 6.00
CA VAL A 98 -2.98 -4.47 5.15
C VAL A 98 -2.45 -3.81 3.87
N GLY A 99 -1.49 -2.89 3.98
CA GLY A 99 -0.96 -2.14 2.84
C GLY A 99 -0.02 -2.99 1.97
N TRP A 100 1.01 -3.60 2.56
CA TRP A 100 2.05 -4.28 1.77
C TRP A 100 1.53 -5.56 1.10
N VAL A 101 0.68 -6.35 1.77
CA VAL A 101 0.11 -7.56 1.14
C VAL A 101 -0.80 -7.20 -0.04
N THR A 102 -1.46 -6.03 0.00
CA THR A 102 -2.22 -5.52 -1.15
C THR A 102 -1.31 -5.29 -2.36
N ASP A 103 -0.16 -4.64 -2.16
CA ASP A 103 0.84 -4.42 -3.22
C ASP A 103 1.52 -5.70 -3.68
N VAL A 104 1.71 -6.70 -2.80
CA VAL A 104 2.25 -8.01 -3.22
C VAL A 104 1.32 -8.67 -4.24
N GLY A 105 0.00 -8.60 -4.02
CA GLY A 105 -0.97 -9.07 -5.00
C GLY A 105 -0.87 -8.30 -6.32
N TYR A 106 -0.80 -6.97 -6.24
CA TYR A 106 -0.59 -6.12 -7.42
C TYR A 106 0.69 -6.49 -8.18
N PHE A 107 1.82 -6.63 -7.48
CA PHE A 107 3.09 -6.98 -8.08
C PHE A 107 3.06 -8.32 -8.80
N ILE A 108 2.49 -9.35 -8.16
CA ILE A 108 2.44 -10.69 -8.72
C ILE A 108 1.56 -10.75 -9.98
N PHE A 109 0.39 -10.11 -9.97
CA PHE A 109 -0.60 -10.27 -11.04
C PHE A 109 -0.54 -9.17 -12.10
N MET A 110 -0.12 -7.97 -11.73
CA MET A 110 -0.10 -6.80 -12.62
C MET A 110 1.32 -6.52 -13.13
N ASP A 111 2.28 -6.28 -12.24
CA ASP A 111 3.66 -5.95 -12.64
C ASP A 111 4.33 -7.15 -13.35
N LEU A 112 4.38 -8.33 -12.72
CA LEU A 112 4.97 -9.53 -13.33
C LEU A 112 4.15 -10.06 -14.52
N GLY A 113 2.84 -9.73 -14.56
CA GLY A 113 1.97 -10.02 -15.69
C GLY A 113 2.25 -9.15 -16.92
N GLY A 114 2.99 -8.05 -16.77
CA GLY A 114 3.30 -7.12 -17.85
C GLY A 114 2.09 -6.27 -18.29
N PHE A 115 1.09 -6.10 -17.41
CA PHE A 115 -0.15 -5.38 -17.73
C PHE A 115 -0.11 -3.90 -17.35
N VAL A 116 0.95 -3.44 -16.68
CA VAL A 116 1.04 -2.09 -16.12
C VAL A 116 2.38 -1.42 -16.44
N ASN A 117 2.37 -0.10 -16.51
CA ASN A 117 3.59 0.69 -16.60
C ASN A 117 4.22 0.90 -15.22
N PHE A 118 5.49 1.32 -15.21
CA PHE A 118 6.27 1.52 -13.99
C PHE A 118 5.66 2.54 -13.01
N ILE A 119 4.97 3.57 -13.53
CA ILE A 119 4.33 4.63 -12.73
C ILE A 119 2.83 4.62 -13.05
N PRO A 120 1.93 4.61 -12.05
CA PRO A 120 2.19 4.71 -10.61
C PRO A 120 2.46 3.35 -9.91
N GLY A 121 2.20 2.23 -10.59
CA GLY A 121 2.13 0.89 -10.01
C GLY A 121 3.38 0.44 -9.27
N THR A 122 4.44 0.09 -10.01
CA THR A 122 5.69 -0.44 -9.43
C THR A 122 6.29 0.52 -8.37
N VAL A 123 6.11 1.83 -8.54
CA VAL A 123 6.54 2.84 -7.56
C VAL A 123 5.84 2.64 -6.20
N MET A 124 4.54 2.34 -6.18
CA MET A 124 3.82 2.10 -4.92
C MET A 124 4.33 0.84 -4.20
N THR A 125 4.62 -0.23 -4.94
CA THR A 125 5.25 -1.46 -4.40
C THR A 125 6.59 -1.17 -3.72
N ILE A 126 7.40 -0.29 -4.31
CA ILE A 126 8.68 0.14 -3.73
C ILE A 126 8.43 0.99 -2.48
N ILE A 127 7.49 1.94 -2.54
CA ILE A 127 7.14 2.82 -1.41
C ILE A 127 6.65 2.00 -0.21
N SER A 128 5.72 1.07 -0.41
CA SER A 128 5.18 0.24 0.67
C SER A 128 6.25 -0.70 1.24
N SER A 129 7.08 -1.30 0.39
CA SER A 129 8.21 -2.13 0.83
C SER A 129 9.22 -1.34 1.66
N ALA A 130 9.58 -0.13 1.22
CA ALA A 130 10.45 0.76 2.00
C ALA A 130 9.80 1.15 3.34
N ALA A 131 8.50 1.45 3.34
CA ALA A 131 7.77 1.77 4.57
C ALA A 131 7.79 0.62 5.57
N VAL A 132 7.58 -0.63 5.12
CA VAL A 132 7.69 -1.84 5.94
C VAL A 132 9.10 -1.99 6.52
N VAL A 133 10.13 -1.94 5.67
CA VAL A 133 11.52 -2.13 6.09
C VAL A 133 11.91 -1.08 7.14
N LEU A 134 11.61 0.20 6.90
CA LEU A 134 11.93 1.28 7.84
C LEU A 134 11.21 1.12 9.18
N SER A 135 9.92 0.77 9.15
CA SER A 135 9.13 0.54 10.36
C SER A 135 9.63 -0.65 11.19
N LEU A 136 9.89 -1.79 10.54
CA LEU A 136 10.40 -2.98 11.22
C LEU A 136 11.82 -2.77 11.74
N TRP A 137 12.69 -2.12 10.96
CA TRP A 137 14.04 -1.79 11.38
C TRP A 137 14.03 -0.88 12.61
N ALA A 138 13.18 0.15 12.63
CA ALA A 138 13.02 1.04 13.78
C ALA A 138 12.49 0.31 15.04
N TYR A 139 11.60 -0.68 14.84
CA TYR A 139 11.08 -1.53 15.91
C TYR A 139 12.15 -2.46 16.49
N PHE A 140 12.86 -3.22 15.65
CA PHE A 140 13.88 -4.19 16.09
C PHE A 140 15.14 -3.53 16.67
N LEU A 141 15.58 -2.38 16.12
CA LEU A 141 16.66 -1.60 16.75
C LEU A 141 16.21 -0.95 18.07
N GLY A 142 14.92 -0.65 18.22
CA GLY A 142 14.38 -0.07 19.45
C GLY A 142 14.25 -1.06 20.58
N THR A 143 13.94 -2.32 20.28
CA THR A 143 13.77 -3.41 21.26
C THR A 143 15.11 -3.94 21.76
N ARG A 144 16.07 -4.21 20.87
CA ARG A 144 17.42 -4.72 21.23
C ARG A 144 18.24 -3.83 22.17
N ARG A 145 17.87 -2.55 22.32
CA ARG A 145 18.57 -1.61 23.20
C ARG A 145 17.93 -1.47 24.58
N ASN A 146 16.75 -2.04 24.78
CA ASN A 146 16.04 -2.04 26.07
C ASN A 146 16.20 -3.37 26.83
N ASP A 147 16.91 -4.35 26.27
CA ASP A 147 17.21 -5.59 26.97
C ASP A 147 18.22 -5.28 28.09
N PRO A 148 17.87 -5.49 29.37
CA PRO A 148 18.84 -5.37 30.45
C PRO A 148 19.95 -6.40 30.21
N GLU A 149 21.20 -5.99 30.45
CA GLU A 149 22.36 -6.89 30.44
C GLU A 149 22.03 -8.12 31.30
N PRO A 150 22.38 -9.35 30.88
CA PRO A 150 22.14 -10.51 31.73
C PRO A 150 22.89 -10.28 33.03
N THR A 151 22.16 -10.08 34.11
CA THR A 151 22.74 -10.05 35.45
C THR A 151 23.18 -11.47 35.75
N ILE A 152 24.46 -11.75 35.51
CA ILE A 152 25.11 -12.98 35.96
C ILE A 152 25.04 -12.92 37.49
N ARG A 153 24.12 -13.72 38.06
CA ARG A 153 24.04 -14.00 39.49
C ARG A 153 24.77 -15.30 39.78
#